data_AF-A0A379SX41-F1
#
_entry.id   AF-A0A379SX41-F1
#
_cell.length_a   1.000
_cell.length_b   1.000
_cell.length_c   1.000
_cell.angle_alpha   90.00
_cell.angle_beta   90.00
_cell.angle_gamma   90.00
#
_symmetry.space_group_name_H-M   'P 1'
#
loop_
_entity.id
_entity.type
_entity.pdbx_description
1 polymer ?
#
loop_
_entity_poly.entity_id
_entity_poly.type
_entity_poly.pdbx_seq_one_letter_code
_entity_poly.pdbx_strand_id
1 'polypeptide(L)'
;MKSQPSTPGIERKKRQARARELLQRLGLSDRVDYHPSQLSGGQQQRVSIARALMNGGQVILADEPTGALDSHSGEEVMAILRQLRDRGHTVIIVTHDPLVAAPGGAGY
;
A
#
# COMPACT_ATOMS: atom_id res chain seq x y z
N MET A 1 13.64 -0.98 32.82
CA MET A 1 12.28 -0.79 32.27
C MET A 1 11.73 -2.18 31.95
N LYS A 2 10.72 -2.66 32.69
CA LYS A 2 10.27 -4.07 32.61
C LYS A 2 9.47 -4.29 31.33
N SER A 3 9.97 -5.13 30.43
CA SER A 3 9.23 -5.64 29.27
C SER A 3 8.10 -6.55 29.79
N GLN A 4 6.86 -6.06 29.79
CA GLN A 4 5.70 -6.90 30.09
C GLN A 4 5.44 -7.86 28.93
N PRO A 5 5.11 -9.14 29.19
CA PRO A 5 4.79 -10.09 28.14
C PRO A 5 3.46 -9.70 27.49
N SER A 6 3.45 -9.45 26.18
CA SER A 6 2.22 -9.16 25.45
C SER A 6 1.37 -10.43 25.32
N THR A 7 0.15 -10.40 25.86
CA THR A 7 -0.79 -11.52 25.74
C THR A 7 -1.14 -11.74 24.26
N PRO A 8 -1.02 -12.97 23.71
CA PRO A 8 -1.18 -13.24 22.27
C PRO A 8 -2.50 -12.71 21.65
N GLY A 9 -3.59 -12.70 22.43
CA GLY A 9 -4.89 -12.18 21.98
C GLY A 9 -4.93 -10.66 21.81
N ILE A 10 -4.17 -9.90 22.60
CA ILE A 10 -4.09 -8.43 22.49
C ILE A 10 -3.28 -8.05 21.25
N GLU A 11 -2.21 -8.80 20.95
CA GLU A 11 -1.40 -8.58 19.74
C GLU A 11 -2.21 -8.85 18.46
N ARG A 12 -2.99 -9.94 18.42
CA ARG A 12 -3.85 -10.25 17.27
C ARG A 12 -4.87 -9.14 17.01
N LYS A 13 -5.54 -8.65 18.05
CA LYS A 13 -6.50 -7.54 17.92
C LYS A 13 -5.84 -6.25 17.43
N LYS A 14 -4.65 -5.90 17.96
CA LYS A 14 -3.88 -4.73 17.50
C LYS A 14 -3.48 -4.85 16.02
N ARG A 15 -3.01 -6.02 15.59
CA ARG A 15 -2.66 -6.26 14.18
C ARG A 15 -3.87 -6.16 13.26
N GLN A 16 -5.01 -6.71 13.66
CA GLN A 16 -6.24 -6.61 12.87
C GLN A 16 -6.75 -5.16 12.78
N ALA A 17 -6.70 -4.40 13.88
CA ALA A 17 -7.06 -2.99 13.87
C ALA A 17 -6.16 -2.18 12.91
N ARG A 18 -4.85 -2.39 12.98
CA ARG A 18 -3.88 -1.74 12.07
C ARG A 18 -4.10 -2.13 10.62
N ALA A 19 -4.37 -3.41 10.34
CA ALA A 19 -4.65 -3.88 8.98
C ALA A 19 -5.90 -3.19 8.40
N ARG A 20 -6.98 -3.09 9.19
CA ARG A 20 -8.20 -2.39 8.77
C ARG A 20 -7.96 -0.91 8.50
N GLU A 21 -7.20 -0.25 9.37
CA GLU A 21 -6.83 1.16 9.17
C GLU A 21 -6.04 1.37 7.86
N LEU A 22 -5.06 0.50 7.58
CA LEU A 22 -4.28 0.57 6.34
C LEU A 22 -5.15 0.30 5.12
N LEU A 23 -6.00 -0.72 5.15
CA LEU A 23 -6.93 -1.02 4.05
C LEU A 23 -7.90 0.14 3.82
N GLN A 24 -8.45 0.75 4.88
CA GLN A 24 -9.31 1.92 4.77
C GLN A 24 -8.60 3.10 4.11
N ARG A 25 -7.36 3.39 4.52
CA ARG A 25 -6.54 4.47 3.93
C ARG A 25 -6.27 4.25 2.44
N LEU A 26 -6.28 3.01 2.00
CA LEU A 26 -6.05 2.61 0.61
C LEU A 26 -7.34 2.44 -0.19
N GLY A 27 -8.50 2.82 0.38
CA GLY A 27 -9.80 2.73 -0.29
C GLY A 27 -10.37 1.30 -0.36
N LEU A 28 -9.98 0.42 0.57
CA LEU A 28 -10.37 -1.00 0.59
C LEU A 28 -11.18 -1.38 1.85
N SER A 29 -11.84 -0.41 2.49
CA SER A 29 -12.61 -0.60 3.74
C SER A 29 -13.67 -1.71 3.64
N ASP A 30 -14.33 -1.78 2.49
CA ASP A 30 -15.44 -2.66 2.14
C ASP A 30 -14.97 -3.91 1.37
N ARG A 31 -13.64 -4.17 1.39
CA ARG A 31 -13.00 -5.34 0.78
C ARG A 31 -12.18 -6.17 1.78
N VAL A 32 -12.35 -5.91 3.08
CA VAL A 32 -11.57 -6.56 4.15
C VAL A 32 -11.73 -8.10 4.16
N ASP A 33 -12.92 -8.59 3.82
CA ASP A 33 -13.25 -10.02 3.84
C ASP A 33 -13.16 -10.68 2.46
N TYR A 34 -12.65 -9.96 1.45
CA TYR A 34 -12.55 -10.48 0.08
C TYR A 34 -11.30 -11.36 -0.08
N HIS A 35 -11.45 -12.48 -0.78
CA HIS A 35 -10.31 -13.28 -1.20
C HIS A 35 -9.53 -12.59 -2.34
N PRO A 36 -8.22 -12.85 -2.49
CA PRO A 36 -7.40 -12.22 -3.54
C PRO A 36 -7.99 -12.35 -4.95
N SER A 37 -8.62 -13.49 -5.28
CA SER A 37 -9.27 -13.73 -6.58
C SER A 37 -10.52 -12.88 -6.83
N GLN A 38 -11.07 -12.23 -5.80
CA GLN A 38 -12.24 -11.35 -5.90
C GLN A 38 -11.87 -9.86 -6.04
N LEU A 39 -10.58 -9.54 -6.02
CA LEU A 39 -10.06 -8.17 -6.13
C LEU A 39 -9.59 -7.90 -7.55
N SER A 40 -9.83 -6.68 -8.05
CA SER A 40 -9.21 -6.22 -9.30
C SER A 40 -7.69 -6.16 -9.17
N GLY A 41 -6.96 -6.14 -10.28
CA GLY A 41 -5.50 -6.01 -10.26
C GLY A 41 -5.03 -4.81 -9.42
N GLY A 42 -5.67 -3.64 -9.60
CA GLY A 42 -5.35 -2.43 -8.83
C GLY A 42 -5.65 -2.56 -7.34
N GLN A 43 -6.73 -3.27 -6.99
CA GLN A 43 -7.06 -3.56 -5.58
C GLN A 43 -6.05 -4.53 -4.96
N GLN A 44 -5.62 -5.57 -5.68
CA GLN A 44 -4.57 -6.48 -5.22
C GLN A 44 -3.24 -5.75 -4.99
N GLN A 45 -2.90 -4.82 -5.88
CA GLN A 45 -1.70 -3.99 -5.75
C GLN A 45 -1.77 -3.12 -4.47
N ARG A 46 -2.90 -2.48 -4.22
CA ARG A 46 -3.16 -1.72 -2.98
C ARG A 46 -3.06 -2.61 -1.74
N VAL A 47 -3.55 -3.84 -1.76
CA VAL A 47 -3.34 -4.80 -0.65
C VAL A 47 -1.85 -5.11 -0.44
N SER A 48 -1.07 -5.24 -1.51
CA SER A 48 0.39 -5.44 -1.41
C SER A 48 1.09 -4.26 -0.72
N ILE A 49 0.69 -3.03 -1.05
CA ILE A 49 1.16 -1.80 -0.39
C ILE A 49 0.77 -1.82 1.09
N ALA A 50 -0.49 -2.17 1.42
CA ALA A 50 -0.94 -2.30 2.80
C ALA A 50 -0.05 -3.27 3.59
N ARG A 51 0.30 -4.41 2.98
CA ARG A 51 1.16 -5.43 3.57
C ARG A 51 2.57 -4.93 3.82
N ALA A 52 3.15 -4.13 2.93
CA ALA A 52 4.46 -3.51 3.15
C ALA A 52 4.44 -2.55 4.35
N LEU A 53 3.35 -1.80 4.54
CA LEU A 53 3.18 -0.83 5.63
C LEU A 53 2.84 -1.46 6.98
N MET A 54 2.37 -2.71 7.02
CA MET A 54 1.98 -3.41 8.24
C MET A 54 3.09 -3.46 9.30
N ASN A 55 4.34 -3.59 8.86
CA ASN A 55 5.50 -3.66 9.76
C ASN A 55 6.12 -2.28 10.04
N GLY A 56 5.53 -1.19 9.53
CA GLY A 56 6.08 0.16 9.65
C GLY A 56 7.29 0.39 8.75
N GLY A 57 7.35 -0.29 7.60
CA GLY A 57 8.40 -0.04 6.61
C GLY A 57 8.40 1.44 6.21
N GLN A 58 9.54 2.10 6.39
CA GLN A 58 9.72 3.50 5.99
C GLN A 58 10.10 3.63 4.52
N VAL A 59 10.51 2.52 3.88
CA VAL A 59 10.90 2.47 2.48
C VAL A 59 9.94 1.54 1.74
N ILE A 60 9.42 2.02 0.62
CA ILE A 60 8.57 1.27 -0.31
C ILE A 60 9.33 1.14 -1.62
N LEU A 61 9.68 -0.08 -2.00
CA LEU A 61 10.20 -0.39 -3.32
C LEU A 61 9.05 -0.93 -4.17
N ALA A 62 8.75 -0.22 -5.26
CA ALA A 62 7.68 -0.54 -6.18
C ALA A 62 8.28 -0.85 -7.55
N ASP A 63 8.36 -2.14 -7.89
CA ASP A 63 8.85 -2.61 -9.18
C ASP A 63 7.68 -2.77 -10.14
N GLU A 64 7.67 -1.95 -11.20
CA GLU A 64 6.59 -1.83 -12.18
C GLU A 64 5.19 -1.75 -11.57
N PRO A 65 4.92 -0.77 -10.67
CA PRO A 65 3.71 -0.77 -9.85
C PRO A 65 2.40 -0.68 -10.63
N THR A 66 2.47 -0.22 -11.88
CA THR A 66 1.33 0.00 -12.78
C THR A 66 1.37 -0.92 -14.02
N GLY A 67 2.42 -1.73 -14.22
CA GLY A 67 2.66 -2.44 -15.48
C GLY A 67 1.59 -3.48 -15.87
N ALA A 68 0.82 -3.97 -14.89
CA ALA A 68 -0.28 -4.92 -15.11
C ALA A 68 -1.67 -4.30 -14.86
N LEU A 69 -1.74 -2.97 -14.71
CA LEU A 69 -2.97 -2.25 -14.37
C LEU A 69 -3.50 -1.49 -15.59
N ASP A 70 -4.82 -1.34 -15.66
CA ASP A 70 -5.43 -0.35 -16.54
C ASP A 70 -5.06 1.08 -16.09
N SER A 71 -5.24 2.06 -16.98
CA SER A 71 -4.82 3.45 -16.72
C SER A 71 -5.41 4.03 -15.44
N HIS A 72 -6.70 3.76 -15.16
CA HIS A 72 -7.37 4.29 -13.98
C HIS A 72 -6.86 3.65 -12.69
N SER A 73 -6.71 2.32 -12.69
CA SER A 73 -6.10 1.60 -11.56
C SER A 73 -4.66 2.03 -11.32
N GLY A 74 -3.91 2.35 -12.39
CA GLY A 74 -2.54 2.88 -12.32
C GLY A 74 -2.49 4.25 -11.64
N GLU A 75 -3.38 5.17 -12.02
CA GLU A 75 -3.52 6.50 -11.40
C GLU A 75 -3.76 6.41 -9.89
N GLU A 76 -4.68 5.55 -9.47
CA GLU A 76 -4.99 5.36 -8.05
C GLU A 76 -3.78 4.86 -7.25
N VAL A 77 -3.03 3.89 -7.80
CA VAL A 77 -1.83 3.33 -7.16
C VAL A 77 -0.73 4.41 -7.06
N MET A 78 -0.51 5.18 -8.12
CA MET A 78 0.46 6.26 -8.13
C MET A 78 0.10 7.38 -7.15
N ALA A 79 -1.19 7.75 -7.06
CA ALA A 79 -1.68 8.71 -6.08
C ALA A 79 -1.41 8.24 -4.65
N ILE A 80 -1.61 6.95 -4.36
CA ILE A 80 -1.30 6.37 -3.04
C ILE A 80 0.19 6.45 -2.73
N LEU A 81 1.06 6.06 -3.68
CA LEU A 81 2.50 6.11 -3.49
C LEU A 81 2.98 7.55 -3.21
N ARG A 82 2.43 8.54 -3.92
CA ARG A 82 2.69 9.96 -3.66
C ARG A 82 2.24 10.39 -2.26
N GLN A 83 1.03 10.01 -1.85
CA GLN A 83 0.55 10.31 -0.49
C GLN A 83 1.41 9.68 0.60
N LEU A 84 1.95 8.48 0.37
CA LEU A 84 2.85 7.82 1.32
C LEU A 84 4.19 8.57 1.41
N ARG A 85 4.74 9.01 0.27
CA ARG A 85 5.91 9.88 0.22
C ARG A 85 5.69 11.17 1.00
N ASP A 86 4.57 11.85 0.78
CA ASP A 86 4.26 13.12 1.44
C ASP A 86 4.09 12.96 2.96
N ARG A 87 3.84 11.74 3.44
CA ARG A 87 3.81 11.36 4.86
C ARG A 87 5.16 10.93 5.42
N GLY A 88 6.25 11.11 4.67
CA GLY A 88 7.62 10.83 5.10
C GLY A 88 8.13 9.41 4.80
N HIS A 89 7.44 8.64 3.95
CA HIS A 89 7.98 7.36 3.47
C HIS A 89 8.94 7.62 2.29
N THR A 90 10.05 6.89 2.24
CA THR A 90 10.88 6.85 1.04
C THR A 90 10.22 5.92 0.03
N VAL A 91 9.87 6.41 -1.15
CA VAL A 91 9.30 5.59 -2.23
C VAL A 91 10.31 5.52 -3.37
N ILE A 92 10.70 4.31 -3.72
CA ILE A 92 11.56 4.00 -4.87
C ILE A 92 10.68 3.29 -5.89
N ILE A 93 10.57 3.87 -7.08
CA ILE A 93 9.81 3.29 -8.19
C ILE A 93 10.78 2.85 -9.27
N VAL A 94 10.68 1.60 -9.68
CA VAL A 94 11.34 1.06 -10.87
C VAL A 94 10.26 0.96 -11.95
N THR A 95 10.47 1.61 -13.09
CA THR A 95 9.52 1.59 -14.19
C THR A 95 10.20 1.85 -15.52
N HIS A 96 9.68 1.23 -16.58
CA HIS A 96 10.01 1.55 -17.97
C HIS A 96 9.14 2.67 -18.56
N ASP A 97 8.15 3.18 -17.83
CA ASP A 97 7.29 4.27 -18.28
C ASP A 97 7.95 5.65 -18.05
N PRO A 98 8.33 6.38 -19.12
CA PRO A 98 8.96 7.69 -18.99
C PRO A 98 8.04 8.75 -18.35
N LEU A 99 6.72 8.58 -18.39
CA LEU A 99 5.77 9.52 -17.76
C LEU A 99 5.83 9.44 -16.23
N VAL A 100 6.13 8.26 -15.68
CA VAL A 100 6.33 8.06 -14.24
C VAL A 100 7.71 8.55 -13.80
N ALA A 101 8.71 8.46 -14.69
CA ALA A 101 10.09 8.92 -14.43
C ALA A 101 10.27 10.44 -14.50
N ALA A 102 9.34 11.18 -15.12
CA ALA A 102 9.43 12.63 -15.26
C ALA A 102 9.38 13.36 -13.91
N PRO A 103 10.16 14.45 -13.71
CA PRO A 103 10.12 15.25 -12.48
C PRO A 103 8.70 15.78 -12.23
N GLY A 104 8.05 15.29 -11.18
CA GLY A 104 6.66 15.63 -10.84
C GLY A 104 5.62 14.57 -11.20
N GLY A 105 5.97 13.48 -11.89
CA GLY A 105 5.06 12.38 -12.20
C GLY A 105 3.79 12.83 -12.95
N ALA A 106 3.94 13.80 -13.85
CA ALA A 106 2.84 14.56 -14.47
C ALA A 106 2.00 13.79 -15.50
N GLY A 107 2.14 12.46 -15.58
CA GLY A 107 1.38 11.61 -16.48
C GLY A 107 0.11 10.97 -15.89
N TYR A 108 -0.11 11.08 -14.57
CA TYR A 108 -1.22 10.43 -13.84
C TYR A 108 -1.49 11.13 -12.52
#